data_AF-A0A4Y2GPI2-F1
#
_entry.id   AF-A0A4Y2GPI2-F1
#
_cell.length_a   1.000
_cell.length_b   1.000
_cell.length_c   1.000
_cell.angle_alpha   90.00
_cell.angle_beta   90.00
_cell.angle_gamma   90.00
#
_symmetry.space_group_name_H-M   'P 1'
#
loop_
_entity.id
_entity.type
_entity.pdbx_description
1 polymer ?
#
loop_
_entity_poly.entity_id
_entity_poly.type
_entity_poly.pdbx_seq_one_letter_code
_entity_poly.pdbx_strand_id
1 'polypeptide(L)'
;MAFLAKFRKVDLVRLAEEMGLDITSEDRVIDICKKIKNSPDYEEEFAKGQLDVISQERETERAYELEKLKITSAAETASLNSTRSEGSRNRREIKHLMQKFDSQNTDISLYLTLFERQARAAGIEEEEWVSQLISLLPLDLAQIIIKESEEQMREYTNVKKVLLDRFKMRP
;
A
#
# COMPACT_ATOMS: atom_id res chain seq x y z
N MET A 1 34.31 -0.73 -13.63
CA MET A 1 33.67 -1.42 -12.48
C MET A 1 32.54 -2.29 -13.02
N ALA A 2 32.36 -3.51 -12.52
CA ALA A 2 31.33 -4.42 -13.04
C ALA A 2 29.94 -3.97 -12.55
N PHE A 3 29.07 -3.56 -13.48
CA PHE A 3 27.68 -3.14 -13.20
C PHE A 3 26.92 -4.15 -12.33
N LEU A 4 27.09 -5.44 -12.60
CA LEU A 4 26.43 -6.53 -11.88
C LEU A 4 26.83 -6.61 -10.40
N ALA A 5 28.05 -6.20 -10.04
CA ALA A 5 28.55 -6.31 -8.67
C ALA A 5 27.84 -5.36 -7.68
N LYS A 6 27.02 -4.42 -8.16
CA LYS A 6 26.21 -3.53 -7.31
C LYS A 6 24.89 -4.17 -6.86
N PHE A 7 24.49 -5.30 -7.46
CA PHE A 7 23.24 -5.98 -7.16
C PHE A 7 23.42 -7.13 -6.17
N ARG A 8 22.34 -7.51 -5.48
CA ARG A 8 22.40 -8.57 -4.46
C ARG A 8 22.48 -9.93 -5.14
N LYS A 9 23.06 -10.92 -4.44
CA LYS A 9 23.16 -12.32 -4.93
C LYS A 9 21.83 -12.83 -5.49
N VAL A 10 20.73 -12.59 -4.78
CA VAL A 10 19.39 -13.05 -5.19
C VAL A 10 18.90 -12.40 -6.49
N ASP A 11 19.24 -11.12 -6.76
CA ASP A 11 18.86 -10.46 -8.03
C ASP A 11 19.62 -11.06 -9.20
N LEU A 12 20.91 -11.32 -8.96
CA LEU A 12 21.80 -11.89 -9.95
C LEU A 12 21.46 -13.36 -10.25
N VAL A 13 21.03 -14.11 -9.24
CA VAL A 13 20.52 -15.47 -9.41
C VAL A 13 19.27 -15.45 -10.29
N ARG A 14 18.29 -14.59 -9.97
CA ARG A 14 17.05 -14.47 -10.74
C ARG A 14 17.30 -14.04 -12.19
N LEU A 15 18.19 -13.08 -12.40
CA LEU A 15 18.61 -12.68 -13.75
C LEU A 15 19.26 -13.85 -14.51
N ALA A 16 20.11 -14.63 -13.85
CA ALA A 16 20.77 -15.76 -14.46
C ALA A 16 19.79 -16.90 -14.80
N GLU A 17 18.81 -17.17 -13.94
CA GLU A 17 17.71 -18.11 -14.22
C GLU A 17 16.90 -17.68 -15.45
N GLU A 18 16.60 -16.38 -15.60
CA GLU A 18 15.89 -15.87 -16.78
C GLU A 18 16.71 -15.94 -18.07
N MET A 19 18.04 -15.89 -17.96
CA MET A 19 18.95 -16.16 -19.09
C MET A 19 19.21 -17.65 -19.30
N GLY A 20 18.54 -18.54 -18.55
CA GLY A 20 18.69 -20.00 -18.65
C GLY A 20 20.06 -20.52 -18.19
N LEU A 21 20.75 -19.78 -17.31
CA LEU A 21 22.05 -20.16 -16.77
C LEU A 21 21.87 -20.99 -15.49
N ASP A 22 22.53 -22.14 -15.41
CA ASP A 22 22.58 -22.95 -14.19
C ASP A 22 23.41 -22.26 -13.10
N ILE A 23 22.72 -21.68 -12.12
CA ILE A 23 23.31 -21.14 -10.90
C ILE A 23 23.09 -22.10 -9.74
N THR A 24 24.19 -22.46 -9.08
CA THR A 24 24.16 -23.30 -7.88
C THR A 24 24.20 -22.44 -6.62
N SER A 25 23.69 -22.96 -5.51
CA SER A 25 23.74 -22.24 -4.23
C SER A 25 25.16 -21.96 -3.75
N GLU A 26 26.14 -22.76 -4.18
CA GLU A 26 27.57 -22.62 -3.89
C GLU A 26 28.24 -21.47 -4.65
N ASP A 27 27.67 -21.03 -5.78
CA ASP A 27 28.22 -19.93 -6.57
C ASP A 27 28.19 -18.62 -5.76
N ARG A 28 29.34 -17.93 -5.65
CA ARG A 28 29.41 -16.62 -5.02
C ARG A 28 28.93 -15.55 -6.01
N VAL A 29 28.59 -14.37 -5.50
CA VAL A 29 28.18 -13.21 -6.32
C VAL A 29 29.14 -12.95 -7.48
N ILE A 30 30.44 -13.07 -7.22
CA ILE A 30 31.49 -12.85 -8.22
C ILE A 30 31.44 -13.92 -9.32
N ASP A 31 31.18 -15.18 -8.96
CA ASP A 31 31.10 -16.30 -9.89
C ASP A 31 29.83 -16.20 -10.75
N ILE A 32 28.71 -15.81 -10.15
CA ILE A 32 27.44 -15.54 -10.86
C ILE A 32 27.63 -14.39 -11.86
N CYS A 33 28.21 -13.26 -11.42
CA CYS A 33 28.51 -12.13 -12.30
C CYS A 33 29.40 -12.51 -13.48
N LYS A 34 30.38 -13.41 -13.26
CA LYS A 34 31.24 -13.92 -14.33
C LYS A 34 30.47 -14.82 -15.29
N LYS A 35 29.64 -15.74 -14.80
CA LYS A 35 28.81 -16.62 -15.63
C LYS A 35 27.85 -15.82 -16.52
N ILE A 36 27.17 -14.83 -15.95
CA ILE A 36 26.29 -13.92 -16.68
C ILE A 36 27.05 -13.19 -17.79
N LYS A 37 28.19 -12.59 -17.46
CA LYS A 37 28.95 -11.77 -18.41
C LYS A 37 29.64 -12.59 -19.51
N ASN A 38 29.96 -13.85 -19.23
CA ASN A 38 30.56 -14.77 -20.20
C ASN A 38 29.52 -15.52 -21.03
N SER A 39 28.22 -15.28 -20.80
CA SER A 39 27.16 -15.85 -21.63
C SER A 39 27.23 -15.29 -23.06
N PRO A 40 27.08 -16.13 -24.10
CA PRO A 40 27.05 -15.67 -25.49
C PRO A 40 25.87 -14.73 -25.79
N ASP A 41 24.79 -14.84 -25.01
CA ASP A 41 23.58 -14.02 -25.12
C ASP A 41 23.57 -12.82 -24.16
N TYR A 42 24.73 -12.47 -23.57
CA TYR A 42 24.82 -11.34 -22.64
C TYR A 42 24.67 -10.00 -23.38
N GLU A 43 23.54 -9.33 -23.18
CA GLU A 43 23.34 -7.95 -23.60
C GLU A 43 23.24 -7.03 -22.38
N GLU A 44 24.13 -6.04 -22.30
CA GLU A 44 24.26 -5.18 -21.11
C GLU A 44 23.00 -4.37 -20.83
N GLU A 45 22.34 -3.85 -21.88
CA GLU A 45 21.11 -3.07 -21.76
C GLU A 45 19.91 -3.94 -21.35
N PHE A 46 19.87 -5.20 -21.84
CA PHE A 46 18.87 -6.19 -21.41
C PHE A 46 19.08 -6.57 -19.93
N ALA A 47 20.31 -6.89 -19.53
CA ALA A 47 20.65 -7.22 -18.14
C ALA A 47 20.38 -6.04 -17.18
N LYS A 48 20.61 -4.80 -17.64
CA LYS A 48 20.24 -3.58 -16.92
C LYS A 48 18.73 -3.50 -16.73
N GLY A 49 17.94 -3.61 -17.80
CA GLY A 49 16.48 -3.54 -17.75
C GLY A 49 15.88 -4.59 -16.82
N GLN A 50 16.34 -5.84 -16.92
CA GLN A 50 15.89 -6.93 -16.06
C GLN A 50 16.25 -6.71 -14.59
N LEU A 51 17.46 -6.25 -14.29
CA LEU A 51 17.85 -5.93 -12.91
C LEU A 51 17.15 -4.69 -12.36
N ASP A 52 16.79 -3.74 -13.22
CA ASP A 52 16.00 -2.56 -12.85
C ASP A 52 14.56 -2.99 -12.51
N VAL A 53 13.94 -3.85 -13.33
CA VAL A 53 12.63 -4.45 -13.03
C VAL A 53 12.67 -5.26 -11.75
N ILE A 54 13.67 -6.14 -11.55
CA ILE A 54 13.80 -6.93 -10.32
C ILE A 54 14.03 -6.02 -9.10
N SER A 55 14.84 -4.97 -9.24
CA SER A 55 15.10 -4.00 -8.16
C SER A 55 13.87 -3.16 -7.87
N GLN A 56 13.12 -2.76 -8.90
CA GLN A 56 11.90 -1.97 -8.82
C GLN A 56 10.74 -2.81 -8.27
N GLU A 57 10.57 -4.06 -8.68
CA GLU A 57 9.64 -5.03 -8.04
C GLU A 57 9.94 -5.18 -6.54
N ARG A 58 11.22 -5.15 -6.16
CA ARG A 58 11.60 -5.24 -4.75
C ARG A 58 11.43 -3.91 -4.01
N GLU A 59 11.57 -2.77 -4.68
CA GLU A 59 11.32 -1.46 -4.10
C GLU A 59 9.82 -1.18 -4.00
N THR A 60 9.00 -1.70 -4.92
CA THR A 60 7.54 -1.69 -4.82
C THR A 60 7.06 -2.68 -3.76
N GLU A 61 7.69 -3.84 -3.62
CA GLU A 61 7.44 -4.76 -2.50
C GLU A 61 7.85 -4.14 -1.15
N ARG A 62 8.97 -3.42 -1.09
CA ARG A 62 9.37 -2.66 0.11
C ARG A 62 8.52 -1.42 0.36
N ALA A 63 7.97 -0.76 -0.66
CA ALA A 63 6.99 0.31 -0.46
C ALA A 63 5.67 -0.27 0.07
N TYR A 64 5.31 -1.47 -0.38
CA TYR A 64 4.18 -2.24 0.14
C TYR A 64 4.44 -2.73 1.58
N GLU A 65 5.67 -3.14 1.90
CA GLU A 65 6.07 -3.52 3.25
C GLU A 65 6.29 -2.32 4.18
N LEU A 66 6.78 -1.16 3.72
CA LEU A 66 6.91 0.04 4.56
C LEU A 66 5.56 0.69 4.85
N GLU A 67 4.57 0.55 3.96
CA GLU A 67 3.18 0.89 4.28
C GLU A 67 2.55 -0.14 5.24
N LYS A 68 3.04 -1.39 5.24
CA LYS A 68 2.70 -2.43 6.22
C LYS A 68 3.45 -2.29 7.56
N LEU A 69 4.60 -1.62 7.58
CA LEU A 69 5.53 -1.44 8.72
C LEU A 69 5.49 -0.03 9.36
N LYS A 70 4.49 0.80 9.05
CA LYS A 70 4.06 1.84 10.00
C LYS A 70 3.19 1.27 11.13
N ILE A 71 2.91 -0.03 11.09
CA ILE A 71 2.36 -0.83 12.18
C ILE A 71 3.51 -1.67 12.74
N THR A 72 4.36 -1.09 13.59
CA THR A 72 5.24 -1.73 14.62
C THR A 72 6.58 -1.00 14.73
N SER A 73 6.66 0.08 15.51
CA SER A 73 7.80 0.37 16.44
C SER A 73 7.84 1.85 16.81
N ALA A 74 7.11 2.23 17.86
CA ALA A 74 7.49 3.40 18.66
C ALA A 74 6.97 3.26 20.11
N ALA A 75 7.06 2.07 20.69
CA ALA A 75 6.76 1.89 22.12
C ALA A 75 7.46 0.67 22.72
N GLU A 76 8.76 0.52 22.49
CA GLU A 76 9.62 -0.12 23.48
C GLU A 76 10.47 0.96 24.15
N THR A 77 9.85 1.72 25.04
CA THR A 77 10.51 2.19 26.25
C THR A 77 9.51 2.15 27.40
N ALA A 78 9.65 1.10 28.21
CA ALA A 78 9.37 1.04 29.63
C ALA A 78 8.28 1.97 30.20
N SER A 79 7.16 1.40 30.60
CA SER A 79 6.88 1.33 32.04
C SER A 79 5.62 0.55 32.35
N LEU A 80 5.78 -0.31 33.36
CA LEU A 80 4.76 -0.99 34.12
C LEU A 80 3.79 0.05 34.72
N ASN A 81 2.53 0.04 34.28
CA ASN A 81 1.37 0.37 35.12
C ASN A 81 0.11 -0.10 34.37
N SER A 82 -0.36 -1.34 34.61
CA SER A 82 -1.54 -1.58 35.44
C SER A 82 -2.63 -0.52 35.27
N THR A 83 -3.61 -0.81 34.42
CA THR A 83 -5.04 -0.93 34.76
C THR A 83 -5.92 -0.64 33.55
N ARG A 84 -6.89 -1.55 33.36
CA ARG A 84 -8.24 -1.27 32.85
C ARG A 84 -8.45 -1.16 31.33
N SER A 85 -9.23 -2.14 30.86
CA SER A 85 -10.23 -2.07 29.79
C SER A 85 -9.79 -2.43 28.37
N GLU A 86 -9.95 -3.72 28.03
CA GLU A 86 -10.67 -4.29 26.85
C GLU A 86 -10.61 -3.64 25.44
N GLY A 87 -9.73 -2.70 25.14
CA GLY A 87 -9.72 -1.99 23.86
C GLY A 87 -9.00 -2.68 22.69
N SER A 88 -8.49 -3.91 22.85
CA SER A 88 -7.71 -4.60 21.81
C SER A 88 -8.56 -5.59 20.99
N ARG A 89 -9.71 -5.13 20.48
CA ARG A 89 -10.34 -5.81 19.35
C ARG A 89 -9.86 -5.11 18.09
N ASN A 90 -8.81 -5.64 17.49
CA ASN A 90 -8.52 -5.61 16.05
C ASN A 90 -9.39 -4.62 15.29
N ARG A 91 -9.04 -3.32 15.30
CA ARG A 91 -9.73 -2.29 14.55
C ARG A 91 -9.48 -2.59 13.07
N ARG A 92 -10.31 -3.44 12.47
CA ARG A 92 -10.25 -3.81 11.06
C ARG A 92 -10.32 -2.52 10.27
N GLU A 93 -9.18 -2.05 9.76
CA GLU A 93 -9.14 -0.78 9.05
C GLU A 93 -9.98 -0.91 7.78
N ILE A 94 -10.97 -0.04 7.65
CA ILE A 94 -12.00 -0.15 6.60
C ILE A 94 -11.40 -0.10 5.20
N LYS A 95 -10.23 0.54 5.06
CA LYS A 95 -9.41 0.62 3.84
C LYS A 95 -8.97 -0.74 3.28
N HIS A 96 -8.98 -1.80 4.11
CA HIS A 96 -8.70 -3.17 3.68
C HIS A 96 -9.97 -3.98 3.37
N LEU A 97 -11.14 -3.51 3.80
CA LEU A 97 -12.43 -4.14 3.54
C LEU A 97 -13.11 -3.59 2.29
N MET A 98 -12.70 -2.39 1.85
CA MET A 98 -13.27 -1.68 0.73
C MET A 98 -12.19 -1.21 -0.24
N GLN A 99 -12.51 -1.31 -1.53
CA GLN A 99 -11.71 -0.69 -2.58
C GLN A 99 -11.92 0.83 -2.56
N LYS A 100 -10.95 1.60 -3.09
CA LYS A 100 -11.09 3.05 -3.23
C LYS A 100 -12.29 3.40 -4.10
N PHE A 101 -12.94 4.52 -3.79
CA PHE A 101 -14.09 4.97 -4.54
C PHE A 101 -13.70 5.33 -5.99
N ASP A 102 -14.40 4.71 -6.93
CA ASP A 102 -14.29 5.00 -8.36
C ASP A 102 -15.52 5.81 -8.80
N SER A 103 -15.29 7.09 -9.11
CA SER A 103 -16.36 8.01 -9.54
C SER A 103 -16.93 7.76 -10.94
N GLN A 104 -16.29 6.89 -11.74
CA GLN A 104 -16.71 6.53 -13.10
C GLN A 104 -17.55 5.25 -13.10
N ASN A 105 -17.20 4.29 -12.25
CA ASN A 105 -17.79 2.95 -12.25
C ASN A 105 -18.77 2.69 -11.10
N THR A 106 -18.75 3.51 -10.04
CA THR A 106 -19.53 3.25 -8.82
C THR A 106 -20.38 4.45 -8.43
N ASP A 107 -21.67 4.21 -8.18
CA ASP A 107 -22.55 5.22 -7.61
C ASP A 107 -22.14 5.55 -6.17
N ILE A 108 -22.02 6.85 -5.87
CA ILE A 108 -21.59 7.32 -4.55
C ILE A 108 -22.57 6.90 -3.44
N SER A 109 -23.87 6.81 -3.73
CA SER A 109 -24.88 6.42 -2.74
C SER A 109 -24.74 4.94 -2.38
N LEU A 110 -24.49 4.08 -3.38
CA LEU A 110 -24.19 2.66 -3.16
C LEU A 110 -22.89 2.48 -2.38
N TYR A 111 -21.86 3.24 -2.74
CA TYR A 111 -20.56 3.18 -2.07
C TYR A 111 -20.66 3.58 -0.59
N LEU A 112 -21.34 4.68 -0.29
CA LEU A 112 -21.56 5.15 1.08
C LEU A 112 -22.39 4.13 1.88
N THR A 113 -23.40 3.52 1.28
CA THR A 113 -24.20 2.48 1.94
C THR A 113 -23.37 1.24 2.29
N LEU A 114 -22.47 0.82 1.39
CA LEU A 114 -21.54 -0.27 1.65
C LEU A 114 -20.56 0.09 2.77
N PHE A 115 -20.03 1.32 2.75
CA PHE A 115 -19.18 1.85 3.79
C PHE A 115 -19.83 1.81 5.17
N GLU A 116 -21.06 2.29 5.32
CA GLU A 116 -21.78 2.27 6.59
C GLU A 116 -21.94 0.84 7.15
N ARG A 117 -22.17 -0.14 6.26
CA ARG A 117 -22.28 -1.55 6.65
C ARG A 117 -20.94 -2.11 7.10
N GLN A 118 -19.85 -1.82 6.37
CA GLN A 118 -18.51 -2.26 6.73
C GLN A 118 -18.00 -1.60 8.00
N ALA A 119 -18.31 -0.31 8.21
CA ALA A 119 -17.89 0.44 9.39
C ALA A 119 -18.56 -0.13 10.64
N ARG A 120 -19.88 -0.39 10.57
CA ARG A 120 -20.61 -1.08 11.64
C ARG A 120 -20.11 -2.50 11.87
N ALA A 121 -19.86 -3.28 10.81
CA ALA A 121 -19.35 -4.64 10.93
C ALA A 121 -17.92 -4.69 11.51
N ALA A 122 -17.13 -3.66 11.26
CA ALA A 122 -15.81 -3.47 11.85
C ALA A 122 -15.86 -2.92 13.28
N GLY A 123 -17.03 -2.45 13.75
CA GLY A 123 -17.20 -1.84 15.07
C GLY A 123 -16.50 -0.48 15.19
N ILE A 124 -16.39 0.26 14.09
CA ILE A 124 -15.76 1.59 14.06
C ILE A 124 -16.76 2.62 14.61
N GLU A 125 -16.29 3.48 15.51
CA GLU A 125 -17.08 4.57 16.10
C GLU A 125 -17.38 5.64 15.04
N GLU A 126 -18.57 6.25 15.09
CA GLU A 126 -19.03 7.21 14.06
C GLU A 126 -18.10 8.42 13.90
N GLU A 127 -17.40 8.81 14.97
CA GLU A 127 -16.38 9.88 14.97
C GLU A 127 -15.21 9.57 14.02
N GLU A 128 -14.88 8.28 13.84
CA GLU A 128 -13.82 7.85 12.93
C GLU A 128 -14.33 7.58 11.52
N TRP A 129 -15.65 7.54 11.29
CA TRP A 129 -16.19 7.22 9.97
C TRP A 129 -15.75 8.23 8.93
N VAL A 130 -15.67 9.51 9.27
CA VAL A 130 -15.28 10.54 8.31
C VAL A 130 -13.80 10.42 7.95
N SER A 131 -12.91 10.22 8.92
CA SER A 131 -11.48 9.99 8.67
C SER A 131 -11.26 8.74 7.81
N GLN A 132 -11.99 7.66 8.12
CA GLN A 132 -11.92 6.41 7.38
C GLN A 132 -12.46 6.58 5.94
N LEU A 133 -13.54 7.34 5.76
CA LEU A 133 -14.11 7.66 4.45
C LEU A 133 -13.14 8.50 3.61
N ILE A 134 -12.50 9.52 4.19
CA ILE A 134 -11.50 10.37 3.51
C ILE A 134 -10.36 9.52 2.93
N SER A 135 -9.88 8.50 3.68
CA SER A 135 -8.81 7.60 3.21
C SER A 135 -9.19 6.75 1.99
N LEU A 136 -10.49 6.56 1.78
CA LEU A 136 -11.08 5.73 0.75
C LEU A 136 -11.53 6.52 -0.48
N LEU A 137 -11.69 7.84 -0.34
CA LEU A 137 -12.12 8.71 -1.42
C LEU A 137 -10.92 9.28 -2.19
N PRO A 138 -11.08 9.55 -3.50
CA PRO A 138 -10.10 10.31 -4.26
C PRO A 138 -9.94 11.72 -3.68
N LEU A 139 -8.75 12.31 -3.90
CA LEU A 139 -8.34 13.59 -3.30
C LEU A 139 -9.36 14.71 -3.56
N ASP A 140 -9.94 14.77 -4.76
CA ASP A 140 -10.93 15.78 -5.14
C ASP A 140 -12.17 15.78 -4.23
N LEU A 141 -12.60 14.60 -3.76
CA LEU A 141 -13.75 14.46 -2.87
C LEU A 141 -13.34 14.66 -1.42
N ALA A 142 -12.18 14.15 -1.02
CA ALA A 142 -11.62 14.40 0.30
C ALA A 142 -11.47 15.91 0.57
N GLN A 143 -11.01 16.68 -0.42
CA GLN A 143 -10.89 18.13 -0.31
C GLN A 143 -12.23 18.86 -0.12
N ILE A 144 -13.34 18.31 -0.62
CA ILE A 144 -14.67 18.88 -0.37
C ILE A 144 -15.00 18.73 1.11
N ILE A 145 -14.73 17.55 1.67
CA ILE A 145 -14.98 17.27 3.09
C ILE A 145 -14.07 18.13 3.97
N ILE A 146 -12.78 18.27 3.62
CA ILE A 146 -11.79 19.08 4.36
C ILE A 146 -12.11 20.58 4.33
N LYS A 147 -12.85 21.04 3.31
CA LYS A 147 -13.31 22.44 3.22
C LYS A 147 -14.55 22.72 4.08
N GLU A 148 -15.25 21.70 4.55
CA GLU A 148 -16.35 21.86 5.49
C GLU A 148 -15.81 22.21 6.88
N SER A 149 -16.66 22.83 7.72
CA SER A 149 -16.26 23.17 9.09
C SER A 149 -16.01 21.90 9.92
N GLU A 150 -15.11 22.00 10.91
CA GLU A 150 -14.72 20.87 11.76
C GLU A 150 -15.92 20.22 12.48
N GLU A 151 -16.95 21.02 12.80
CA GLU A 151 -18.25 20.55 13.31
C GLU A 151 -19.03 19.72 12.29
N GLN A 152 -19.06 20.13 11.01
CA GLN A 152 -19.69 19.37 9.94
C GLN A 152 -18.92 18.09 9.62
N MET A 153 -17.59 18.10 9.74
CA MET A 153 -16.72 16.94 9.54
C MET A 153 -16.82 15.90 10.67
N ARG A 154 -17.24 16.28 11.88
CA ARG A 154 -17.47 15.32 12.97
C ARG A 154 -18.71 14.46 12.73
N GLU A 155 -19.69 15.00 12.00
CA GLU A 155 -20.94 14.31 11.71
C GLU A 155 -20.90 13.63 10.33
N TYR A 156 -20.73 12.31 10.31
CA TYR A 156 -20.79 11.52 9.07
C TYR A 156 -22.08 11.78 8.25
N THR A 157 -23.22 11.98 8.90
CA THR A 157 -24.49 12.29 8.22
C THR A 157 -24.43 13.58 7.39
N ASN A 158 -23.70 14.58 7.84
CA ASN A 158 -23.51 15.84 7.09
C ASN A 158 -22.58 15.60 5.90
N VAL A 159 -21.45 14.93 6.14
CA VAL A 159 -20.49 14.53 5.08
C VAL A 159 -21.18 13.70 3.99
N LYS A 160 -22.03 12.74 4.37
CA LYS A 160 -22.84 11.94 3.44
C LYS A 160 -23.71 12.82 2.55
N LYS A 161 -24.40 13.80 3.12
CA LYS A 161 -25.26 14.73 2.35
C LYS A 161 -24.43 15.56 1.36
N VAL A 162 -23.30 16.12 1.80
CA VAL A 162 -22.42 16.93 0.94
C VAL A 162 -21.92 16.12 -0.26
N LEU A 163 -21.50 14.88 -0.03
CA LEU A 163 -21.06 13.98 -1.10
C LEU A 163 -22.21 13.65 -2.06
N LEU A 164 -23.40 13.34 -1.55
CA LEU A 164 -24.56 13.04 -2.38
C LEU A 164 -25.00 14.24 -3.22
N ASP A 165 -25.02 15.44 -2.64
CA ASP A 165 -25.38 16.67 -3.34
C ASP A 165 -24.41 16.96 -4.49
N ARG A 166 -23.10 16.79 -4.24
CA ARG A 166 -22.05 16.99 -5.24
C ARG A 166 -22.22 16.10 -6.47
N PHE A 167 -22.65 14.85 -6.29
CA PHE A 167 -22.86 13.91 -7.40
C PHE A 167 -24.23 14.07 -8.08
N LYS A 168 -25.26 14.50 -7.35
CA LYS A 168 -26.57 14.86 -7.93
C LYS A 168 -26.51 16.12 -8.81
N MET A 169 -25.57 17.02 -8.53
CA MET A 169 -25.36 18.27 -9.27
C MET A 169 -24.47 18.11 -10.52
N ARG A 170 -23.99 16.89 -10.85
CA ARG A 170 -23.29 16.66 -12.13
C ARG A 170 -24.34 16.50 -13.24
N PRO A 171 -24.47 17.47 -14.17
CA PRO A 171 -25.43 17.41 -15.27
C PRO A 171 -25.06 16.35 -16.32
#